data_AF-A0A1F1KF06-F1
#
_entry.id   AF-A0A1F1KF06-F1
#
_cell.length_a   1.000
_cell.length_b   1.000
_cell.length_c   1.000
_cell.angle_alpha   90.00
_cell.angle_beta   90.00
_cell.angle_gamma   90.00
#
_symmetry.space_group_name_H-M   'P 1'
#
loop_
_entity.id
_entity.type
_entity.pdbx_description
1 polymer ?
#
loop_
_entity_poly.entity_id
_entity_poly.type
_entity_poly.pdbx_seq_one_letter_code
_entity_poly.pdbx_strand_id
1 'polypeptide(L)'
;MGRGRGGYDDDEVGGGDAPRTPEVPKGVPIPAPGDPVLWPQREAVKAALQYPGLAGPLFDSLPDECYTHPAYAAIAEALSRAGGCAAGKSGVNWVAEVSQGLEDEGLRRLVGVLAVETLRVSEEALPRYISGVLARLQEVWVSGQIADLKSKVQRMSPAEDPEGYSALFGDLVALEEYRRGLLEQAVGATPDIA
;
A
#
# COMPACT_ATOMS: atom_id res chain seq x y z
N MET A 1 -9.05 77.84 47.21
CA MET A 1 -7.68 77.34 47.45
C MET A 1 -7.76 76.22 48.48
N GLY A 2 -7.53 74.96 48.09
CA GLY A 2 -7.58 73.77 48.96
C GLY A 2 -7.08 72.56 48.15
N ARG A 3 -6.10 71.84 48.69
CA ARG A 3 -5.21 70.89 47.99
C ARG A 3 -5.72 69.44 48.00
N GLY A 4 -5.29 68.67 46.99
CA GLY A 4 -4.96 67.23 47.05
C GLY A 4 -4.06 66.90 45.84
N ARG A 5 -2.76 66.59 46.00
CA ARG A 5 -2.15 65.24 46.14
C ARG A 5 -2.83 64.21 45.21
N GLY A 6 -2.19 63.51 44.29
CA GLY A 6 -0.78 63.21 44.00
C GLY A 6 -0.64 61.71 43.73
N GLY A 7 0.08 61.31 42.66
CA GLY A 7 0.77 60.01 42.55
C GLY A 7 0.17 58.91 41.67
N TYR A 8 0.85 58.67 40.54
CA TYR A 8 1.33 57.40 39.94
C TYR A 8 0.38 56.30 39.39
N ASP A 9 0.69 55.95 38.12
CA ASP A 9 0.63 54.70 37.34
C ASP A 9 -0.50 53.67 37.54
N ASP A 10 -1.07 53.23 36.41
CA ASP A 10 -1.17 51.79 36.11
C ASP A 10 -1.28 51.53 34.60
N ASP A 11 -0.33 50.72 34.14
CA ASP A 11 -0.29 50.01 32.87
C ASP A 11 -1.43 48.97 32.76
N GLU A 12 -2.14 48.94 31.63
CA GLU A 12 -2.81 47.73 31.11
C GLU A 12 -2.04 47.32 29.83
N VAL A 13 -1.15 46.33 29.84
CA VAL A 13 -1.39 44.86 29.81
C VAL A 13 -2.56 44.52 28.88
N GLY A 14 -2.46 43.76 27.80
CA GLY A 14 -1.48 42.79 27.35
C GLY A 14 -2.16 41.98 26.24
N GLY A 15 -1.77 42.21 24.98
CA GLY A 15 -2.22 41.40 23.85
C GLY A 15 -1.40 40.13 23.78
N GLY A 16 -1.84 39.09 24.49
CA GLY A 16 -1.21 37.78 24.49
C GLY A 16 -1.18 37.17 23.09
N ASP A 17 0.03 37.10 22.52
CA ASP A 17 0.37 36.22 21.41
C ASP A 17 0.25 34.78 21.91
N ALA A 18 -0.90 34.16 21.66
CA ALA A 18 -1.09 32.75 21.94
C ALA A 18 -0.10 31.96 21.08
N PRO A 19 0.73 31.06 21.66
CA PRO A 19 1.68 30.30 20.88
C PRO A 19 0.91 29.42 19.88
N ARG A 20 1.08 29.74 18.59
CA ARG A 20 0.66 28.88 17.48
C ARG A 20 1.41 27.56 17.62
N THR A 21 0.73 26.53 18.08
CA THR A 21 1.23 25.16 18.06
C THR A 21 1.63 24.84 16.61
N PRO A 22 2.86 24.41 16.31
CA PRO A 22 3.22 24.06 14.96
C PRO A 22 2.33 22.89 14.50
N GLU A 23 1.51 23.11 13.47
CA GLU A 23 0.85 22.03 12.74
C GLU A 23 1.96 21.17 12.12
N VAL A 24 2.25 20.04 12.76
CA VAL A 24 3.07 18.99 12.15
C VAL A 24 2.31 18.55 10.89
N PRO A 25 2.91 18.61 9.69
CA PRO A 25 2.29 18.05 8.49
C PRO A 25 1.90 16.60 8.80
N LYS A 26 0.62 16.26 8.71
CA LYS A 26 0.15 14.88 8.88
C LYS A 26 0.59 14.09 7.65
N GLY A 27 1.82 13.59 7.69
CA GLY A 27 2.38 12.73 6.65
C GLY A 27 1.60 11.42 6.51
N VAL A 28 1.93 10.65 5.48
CA VAL A 28 1.31 9.34 5.23
C VAL A 28 1.63 8.40 6.41
N PRO A 29 0.64 7.69 6.99
CA PRO A 29 0.89 6.73 8.05
C PRO A 29 1.91 5.68 7.60
N ILE A 30 2.84 5.30 8.47
CA ILE A 30 3.83 4.25 8.17
C ILE A 30 3.34 2.92 8.75
N PRO A 31 3.27 1.83 7.93
CA PRO A 31 2.77 0.55 8.39
C PRO A 31 3.73 -0.10 9.38
N ALA A 32 3.20 -0.87 10.33
CA ALA A 32 4.02 -1.69 11.22
C ALA A 32 4.74 -2.79 10.40
N PRO A 33 6.07 -3.00 10.57
CA PRO A 33 6.82 -3.95 9.75
C PRO A 33 6.35 -5.42 9.83
N GLY A 34 5.75 -5.81 10.96
CA GLY A 34 5.32 -7.19 11.23
C GLY A 34 3.81 -7.43 11.08
N ASP A 35 3.06 -6.51 10.45
CA ASP A 35 1.63 -6.69 10.25
C ASP A 35 1.35 -7.83 9.26
N PRO A 36 0.72 -8.95 9.69
CA PRO A 36 0.48 -10.10 8.83
C PRO A 36 -0.55 -9.82 7.73
N VAL A 37 -1.45 -8.85 7.92
CA VAL A 37 -2.44 -8.46 6.90
C VAL A 37 -1.75 -7.71 5.76
N LEU A 38 -0.76 -6.89 6.10
CA LEU A 38 -0.01 -6.08 5.14
C LEU A 38 1.24 -6.78 4.60
N TRP A 39 1.56 -7.97 5.09
CA TRP A 39 2.73 -8.73 4.67
C TRP A 39 2.84 -8.91 3.14
N PRO A 40 1.78 -9.30 2.39
CA PRO A 40 1.90 -9.46 0.94
C PRO A 40 2.24 -8.13 0.22
N GLN A 41 1.68 -7.01 0.70
CA GLN A 41 1.96 -5.68 0.14
C GLN A 41 3.41 -5.28 0.39
N ARG A 42 3.91 -5.50 1.62
CA ARG A 42 5.31 -5.21 1.98
C ARG A 42 6.27 -6.02 1.13
N GLU A 43 6.06 -7.34 1.05
CA GLU A 43 6.93 -8.24 0.30
C GLU A 43 6.89 -7.96 -1.20
N ALA A 44 5.72 -7.61 -1.77
CA ALA A 44 5.61 -7.22 -3.17
C ALA A 44 6.43 -5.95 -3.47
N VAL A 45 6.33 -4.92 -2.62
CA VAL A 45 7.11 -3.68 -2.79
C VAL A 45 8.61 -3.94 -2.62
N LYS A 46 9.01 -4.79 -1.65
CA LYS A 46 10.41 -5.22 -1.51
C LYS A 46 10.90 -5.92 -2.77
N ALA A 47 10.11 -6.85 -3.32
CA ALA A 47 10.44 -7.55 -4.56
C ALA A 47 10.62 -6.59 -5.75
N ALA A 48 9.74 -5.60 -5.89
CA ALA A 48 9.85 -4.58 -6.96
C ALA A 48 11.07 -3.66 -6.80
N LEU A 49 11.45 -3.31 -5.57
CA LEU A 49 12.61 -2.47 -5.31
C LEU A 49 13.94 -3.23 -5.47
N GLN A 50 14.00 -4.46 -4.95
CA GLN A 50 15.23 -5.25 -4.88
C GLN A 50 15.47 -6.13 -6.11
N TYR A 51 14.39 -6.69 -6.68
CA TYR A 51 14.44 -7.65 -7.78
C TYR A 51 13.42 -7.30 -8.88
N PRO A 52 13.45 -6.09 -9.47
CA PRO A 52 12.48 -5.66 -10.49
C PRO A 52 12.44 -6.60 -11.70
N GLY A 53 13.56 -7.24 -12.07
CA GLY A 53 13.58 -8.23 -13.15
C GLY A 53 12.80 -9.53 -12.84
N LEU A 54 12.62 -9.89 -11.58
CA LEU A 54 11.82 -11.05 -11.15
C LEU A 54 10.36 -10.67 -10.88
N ALA A 55 10.12 -9.49 -10.29
CA ALA A 55 8.78 -8.96 -10.08
C ALA A 55 8.09 -8.65 -11.43
N GLY A 56 8.81 -7.94 -12.30
CA GLY A 56 8.53 -7.79 -13.71
C GLY A 56 7.09 -7.38 -14.05
N PRO A 57 6.58 -7.85 -15.20
CA PRO A 57 5.21 -7.55 -15.64
C PRO A 57 4.12 -8.03 -14.67
N LEU A 58 4.40 -9.03 -13.83
CA LEU A 58 3.41 -9.49 -12.84
C LEU A 58 3.11 -8.39 -11.84
N PHE A 59 4.14 -7.76 -11.26
CA PHE A 59 3.96 -6.62 -10.37
C PHE A 59 3.29 -5.44 -11.08
N ASP A 60 3.76 -5.10 -12.29
CA ASP A 60 3.22 -3.96 -13.05
C ASP A 60 1.76 -4.14 -13.49
N SER A 61 1.27 -5.39 -13.52
CA SER A 61 -0.12 -5.71 -13.87
C SER A 61 -1.09 -5.68 -12.69
N LEU A 62 -0.58 -5.56 -11.45
CA LEU A 62 -1.42 -5.52 -10.26
C LEU A 62 -2.20 -4.20 -10.21
N PRO A 63 -3.52 -4.25 -10.00
CA PRO A 63 -4.32 -3.04 -9.75
C PRO A 63 -3.86 -2.30 -8.50
N ASP A 64 -3.99 -0.97 -8.49
CA ASP A 64 -3.63 -0.13 -7.34
C ASP A 64 -4.40 -0.54 -6.08
N GLU A 65 -5.63 -1.05 -6.25
CA GLU A 65 -6.49 -1.53 -5.16
C GLU A 65 -5.93 -2.77 -4.44
N CYS A 66 -4.91 -3.45 -4.98
CA CYS A 66 -4.17 -4.45 -4.24
C CYS A 66 -3.44 -3.86 -3.02
N TYR A 67 -3.06 -2.59 -3.07
CA TYR A 67 -2.32 -1.90 -2.01
C TYR A 67 -3.27 -1.14 -1.10
N THR A 68 -3.85 -1.84 -0.12
CA THR A 68 -4.85 -1.24 0.79
C THR A 68 -4.26 -0.24 1.78
N HIS A 69 -2.95 -0.33 2.09
CA HIS A 69 -2.30 0.64 2.96
C HIS A 69 -1.74 1.82 2.16
N PRO A 70 -2.04 3.08 2.54
CA PRO A 70 -1.71 4.25 1.73
C PRO A 70 -0.21 4.41 1.45
N ALA A 71 0.66 4.00 2.38
CA ALA A 71 2.11 4.00 2.14
C ALA A 71 2.55 3.06 1.02
N TYR A 72 2.00 1.84 0.95
CA TYR A 72 2.36 0.90 -0.10
C TYR A 72 1.74 1.28 -1.44
N ALA A 73 0.52 1.81 -1.44
CA ALA A 73 -0.11 2.36 -2.64
C ALA A 73 0.73 3.50 -3.25
N ALA A 74 1.14 4.47 -2.43
CA ALA A 74 1.97 5.58 -2.89
C ALA A 74 3.33 5.11 -3.45
N ILE A 75 3.93 4.07 -2.86
CA ILE A 75 5.20 3.51 -3.36
C ILE A 75 4.98 2.72 -4.65
N ALA A 76 3.92 1.93 -4.77
CA ALA A 76 3.56 1.22 -6.00
C ALA A 76 3.30 2.20 -7.15
N GLU A 77 2.60 3.30 -6.88
CA GLU A 77 2.37 4.36 -7.85
C GLU A 77 3.69 5.04 -8.27
N ALA A 78 4.60 5.29 -7.31
CA ALA A 78 5.93 5.83 -7.61
C ALA A 78 6.78 4.87 -8.45
N LEU A 79 6.70 3.57 -8.19
CA LEU A 79 7.34 2.52 -9.01
C LEU A 79 6.80 2.55 -10.46
N SER A 80 5.47 2.65 -10.62
CA SER A 80 4.82 2.77 -11.92
C SER A 80 5.26 4.04 -12.66
N ARG A 81 5.25 5.21 -12.00
CA ARG A 81 5.72 6.48 -12.58
C ARG A 81 7.20 6.46 -12.98
N ALA A 82 8.04 5.71 -12.26
CA ALA A 82 9.44 5.50 -12.60
C ALA A 82 9.65 4.54 -13.79
N GLY A 83 8.57 3.98 -14.36
CA GLY A 83 8.56 3.14 -15.55
C GLY A 83 8.19 1.68 -15.29
N GLY A 84 7.91 1.29 -14.05
CA GLY A 84 7.59 -0.08 -13.68
C GLY A 84 8.79 -1.03 -13.64
N CYS A 85 8.56 -2.23 -13.11
CA CYS A 85 9.55 -3.29 -12.98
C CYS A 85 10.05 -3.81 -14.34
N ALA A 86 9.19 -3.78 -15.37
CA ALA A 86 9.53 -4.23 -16.72
C ALA A 86 10.49 -3.27 -17.47
N ALA A 87 10.79 -2.08 -16.94
CA ALA A 87 11.68 -1.11 -17.58
C ALA A 87 13.16 -1.51 -17.60
N GLY A 88 13.55 -2.62 -16.97
CA GLY A 88 14.94 -3.10 -16.91
C GLY A 88 15.86 -2.26 -16.03
N LYS A 89 15.29 -1.41 -15.16
CA LYS A 89 16.02 -0.62 -14.16
C LYS A 89 16.27 -1.46 -12.91
N SER A 90 17.39 -1.24 -12.22
CA SER A 90 17.70 -1.94 -10.97
C SER A 90 18.76 -1.19 -10.13
N GLY A 91 18.98 -1.66 -8.90
CA GLY A 91 20.03 -1.17 -8.02
C GLY A 91 19.78 0.24 -7.47
N VAL A 92 20.85 0.91 -7.04
CA VAL A 92 20.77 2.18 -6.31
C VAL A 92 20.08 3.30 -7.10
N ASN A 93 20.28 3.35 -8.42
CA ASN A 93 19.68 4.38 -9.27
C ASN A 93 18.16 4.18 -9.38
N TRP A 94 17.71 2.93 -9.46
CA TRP A 94 16.29 2.58 -9.45
C TRP A 94 15.60 3.05 -8.17
N VAL A 95 16.18 2.69 -7.01
CA VAL A 95 15.65 3.08 -5.70
C VAL A 95 15.64 4.60 -5.52
N ALA A 96 16.68 5.29 -6.00
CA ALA A 96 16.76 6.75 -5.95
C ALA A 96 15.67 7.42 -6.81
N GLU A 97 15.43 6.92 -8.03
CA GLU A 97 14.39 7.44 -8.93
C GLU A 97 12.99 7.27 -8.31
N VAL A 98 12.69 6.08 -7.76
CA VAL A 98 11.42 5.81 -7.06
C VAL A 98 11.25 6.75 -5.86
N SER A 99 12.31 6.95 -5.07
CA SER A 99 12.29 7.84 -3.91
C SER A 99 12.10 9.32 -4.29
N GLN A 100 12.67 9.76 -5.41
CA GLN A 100 12.45 11.11 -5.95
C GLN A 100 10.99 11.34 -6.40
N GLY A 101 10.29 10.28 -6.78
CA GLY A 101 8.87 10.32 -7.15
C GLY A 101 7.89 10.46 -5.97
N LEU A 102 8.39 10.49 -4.72
CA LEU A 102 7.59 10.63 -3.51
C LEU A 102 7.82 12.02 -2.89
N GLU A 103 6.76 12.69 -2.46
CA GLU A 103 6.85 13.99 -1.77
C GLU A 103 7.08 13.85 -0.25
N ASP A 104 6.48 12.81 0.34
CA ASP A 104 6.54 12.52 1.78
C ASP A 104 7.88 11.91 2.19
N GLU A 105 8.60 12.59 3.08
CA GLU A 105 9.92 12.16 3.56
C GLU A 105 9.87 10.86 4.38
N GLY A 106 8.75 10.56 5.05
CA GLY A 106 8.51 9.28 5.70
C GLY A 106 8.44 8.13 4.71
N LEU A 107 7.78 8.34 3.56
CA LEU A 107 7.76 7.36 2.47
C LEU A 107 9.14 7.16 1.83
N ARG A 108 9.92 8.23 1.63
CA ARG A 108 11.31 8.11 1.14
C ARG A 108 12.18 7.27 2.05
N ARG A 109 12.08 7.48 3.37
CA ARG A 109 12.74 6.64 4.38
C ARG A 109 12.24 5.19 4.31
N LEU A 110 10.94 4.98 4.16
CA LEU A 110 10.36 3.63 4.03
C LEU A 110 10.89 2.91 2.78
N VAL A 111 10.99 3.58 1.63
CA VAL A 111 11.61 3.01 0.41
C VAL A 111 13.04 2.57 0.69
N GLY A 112 13.84 3.39 1.38
CA GLY A 112 15.21 3.03 1.79
C GLY A 112 15.26 1.76 2.66
N VAL A 113 14.35 1.61 3.62
CA VAL A 113 14.24 0.38 4.43
C VAL A 113 13.84 -0.81 3.58
N LEU A 114 12.79 -0.67 2.75
CA LEU A 114 12.28 -1.77 1.92
C LEU A 114 13.26 -2.20 0.82
N ALA A 115 14.15 -1.31 0.37
CA ALA A 115 15.17 -1.62 -0.63
C ALA A 115 16.31 -2.50 -0.09
N VAL A 116 16.44 -2.68 1.23
CA VAL A 116 17.49 -3.50 1.85
C VAL A 116 16.98 -4.56 2.82
N GLU A 117 15.70 -4.50 3.18
CA GLU A 117 15.11 -5.48 4.08
C GLU A 117 15.07 -6.87 3.43
N THR A 118 15.71 -7.85 4.07
CA THR A 118 15.85 -9.21 3.53
C THR A 118 14.49 -9.87 3.25
N LEU A 119 14.37 -10.47 2.06
CA LEU A 119 13.33 -11.47 1.77
C LEU A 119 13.78 -12.80 2.39
N ARG A 120 12.99 -13.36 3.30
CA ARG A 120 13.37 -14.55 4.10
C ARG A 120 13.21 -15.84 3.29
N VAL A 121 14.01 -15.99 2.25
CA VAL A 121 14.01 -17.12 1.35
C VAL A 121 15.42 -17.35 0.81
N SER A 122 15.74 -18.59 0.43
CA SER A 122 16.99 -18.89 -0.26
C SER A 122 17.00 -18.26 -1.66
N GLU A 123 18.19 -17.98 -2.18
CA GLU A 123 18.36 -17.40 -3.52
C GLU A 123 17.76 -18.30 -4.62
N GLU A 124 17.89 -19.63 -4.46
CA GLU A 124 17.33 -20.63 -5.39
C GLU A 124 15.80 -20.60 -5.45
N ALA A 125 15.14 -20.34 -4.32
CA ALA A 125 13.68 -20.30 -4.22
C ALA A 125 13.12 -18.88 -4.48
N LEU A 126 13.97 -17.87 -4.61
CA LEU A 126 13.57 -16.47 -4.73
C LEU A 126 12.60 -16.19 -5.90
N PRO A 127 12.78 -16.72 -7.12
CA PRO A 127 11.83 -16.48 -8.21
C PRO A 127 10.42 -17.02 -7.89
N ARG A 128 10.34 -18.21 -7.27
CA ARG A 128 9.07 -18.84 -6.88
C ARG A 128 8.43 -18.12 -5.69
N TYR A 129 9.24 -17.60 -4.79
CA TYR A 129 8.77 -16.81 -3.66
C TYR A 129 8.14 -15.51 -4.12
N ILE A 130 8.81 -14.75 -4.99
CA ILE A 130 8.29 -13.47 -5.52
C ILE A 130 6.98 -13.71 -6.26
N SER A 131 6.91 -14.69 -7.16
CA SER A 131 5.66 -14.98 -7.88
C SER A 131 4.54 -15.41 -6.93
N GLY A 132 4.86 -16.19 -5.88
CA GLY A 132 3.90 -16.56 -4.85
C GLY A 132 3.40 -15.36 -4.05
N VAL A 133 4.27 -14.42 -3.67
CA VAL A 133 3.90 -13.19 -2.95
C VAL A 133 2.95 -12.34 -3.78
N LEU A 134 3.25 -12.15 -5.08
CA LEU A 134 2.39 -11.38 -5.98
C LEU A 134 1.04 -12.07 -6.19
N ALA A 135 1.03 -13.40 -6.34
CA ALA A 135 -0.21 -14.17 -6.41
C ALA A 135 -1.04 -14.05 -5.12
N ARG A 136 -0.38 -14.05 -3.95
CA ARG A 136 -1.05 -13.85 -2.65
C ARG A 136 -1.65 -12.47 -2.52
N LEU A 137 -0.93 -11.43 -2.96
CA LEU A 137 -1.41 -10.05 -2.96
C LEU A 137 -2.65 -9.91 -3.86
N GLN A 138 -2.61 -10.47 -5.06
CA GLN A 138 -3.73 -10.46 -6.00
C GLN A 138 -4.93 -11.28 -5.47
N GLU A 139 -4.68 -12.41 -4.82
CA GLU A 139 -5.73 -13.26 -4.23
C GLU A 139 -6.56 -12.52 -3.18
N VAL A 140 -5.93 -11.68 -2.35
CA VAL A 140 -6.61 -10.87 -1.35
C VAL A 140 -7.56 -9.88 -2.02
N TRP A 141 -7.11 -9.23 -3.09
CA TRP A 141 -7.95 -8.30 -3.87
C TRP A 141 -9.12 -9.02 -4.55
N VAL A 142 -8.86 -10.15 -5.24
CA VAL A 142 -9.90 -10.97 -5.88
C VAL A 142 -10.92 -11.47 -4.84
N SER A 143 -10.49 -11.83 -3.65
CA SER A 143 -11.39 -12.25 -2.57
C SER A 143 -12.37 -11.15 -2.15
N GLY A 144 -11.92 -9.90 -2.14
CA GLY A 144 -12.79 -8.74 -1.91
C GLY A 144 -13.85 -8.60 -3.02
N GLN A 145 -13.44 -8.71 -4.28
CA GLN A 145 -14.36 -8.66 -5.42
C GLN A 145 -15.41 -9.78 -5.39
N ILE A 146 -15.00 -10.99 -5.03
CA ILE A 146 -15.91 -12.13 -4.85
C ILE A 146 -16.93 -11.86 -3.75
N ALA A 147 -16.52 -11.28 -2.62
CA ALA A 147 -17.43 -10.95 -1.53
C ALA A 147 -18.48 -9.92 -1.97
N ASP A 148 -18.06 -8.87 -2.68
CA ASP A 148 -18.95 -7.84 -3.22
C ASP A 148 -19.93 -8.42 -4.24
N LEU A 149 -19.45 -9.29 -5.13
CA LEU A 149 -20.26 -9.92 -6.16
C LEU A 149 -21.27 -10.90 -5.56
N LYS A 150 -20.86 -11.71 -4.57
CA LYS A 150 -21.79 -12.55 -3.79
C LYS A 150 -22.89 -11.74 -3.13
N SER A 151 -22.55 -10.60 -2.53
CA SER A 151 -23.53 -9.69 -1.92
C SER A 151 -24.53 -9.11 -2.94
N LYS A 152 -24.08 -8.84 -4.18
CA LYS A 152 -24.96 -8.41 -5.27
C LYS A 152 -25.89 -9.53 -5.72
N VAL A 153 -25.36 -10.72 -5.99
CA VAL A 153 -26.12 -11.91 -6.43
C VAL A 153 -27.18 -12.29 -5.40
N GLN A 154 -26.86 -12.29 -4.10
CA GLN A 154 -27.81 -12.64 -3.03
C GLN A 154 -28.99 -11.67 -2.90
N ARG A 155 -28.85 -10.43 -3.35
CA ARG A 155 -29.92 -9.41 -3.32
C ARG A 155 -30.75 -9.38 -4.59
N MET A 156 -30.26 -10.00 -5.66
CA MET A 156 -30.96 -10.05 -6.95
C MET A 156 -31.99 -11.19 -6.93
N SER A 157 -33.20 -10.91 -7.42
CA SER A 157 -34.23 -11.95 -7.56
C SER A 157 -34.07 -12.68 -8.90
N PRO A 158 -33.80 -14.00 -8.91
CA PRO A 158 -33.71 -14.78 -10.14
C PRO A 158 -35.01 -14.80 -10.95
N ALA A 159 -36.15 -14.46 -10.32
CA ALA A 159 -37.46 -14.39 -10.97
C ALA A 159 -37.72 -13.06 -11.66
N GLU A 160 -37.03 -11.99 -11.26
CA GLU A 160 -37.21 -10.64 -11.83
C GLU A 160 -36.24 -10.38 -12.98
N ASP A 161 -35.00 -10.87 -12.89
CA ASP A 161 -33.97 -10.74 -13.93
C ASP A 161 -33.13 -12.03 -14.07
N PRO A 162 -33.63 -13.05 -14.80
CA PRO A 162 -32.93 -14.32 -14.99
C PRO A 162 -31.62 -14.19 -15.77
N GLU A 163 -31.56 -13.27 -16.74
CA GLU A 163 -30.38 -13.07 -17.59
C GLU A 163 -29.27 -12.36 -16.81
N GLY A 164 -29.59 -11.27 -16.11
CA GLY A 164 -28.63 -10.55 -15.26
C GLY A 164 -28.11 -11.40 -14.10
N TYR A 165 -28.98 -12.22 -13.50
CA TYR A 165 -28.57 -13.19 -12.48
C TYR A 165 -27.56 -14.20 -13.05
N SER A 166 -27.86 -14.79 -14.23
CA SER A 166 -27.01 -15.80 -14.86
C SER A 166 -25.63 -15.24 -15.24
N ALA A 167 -25.60 -13.99 -15.73
CA ALA A 167 -24.35 -13.30 -16.05
C ALA A 167 -23.47 -13.07 -14.80
N LEU A 168 -24.03 -12.47 -13.74
CA LEU A 168 -23.28 -12.22 -12.50
C LEU A 168 -22.84 -13.50 -11.80
N PHE A 169 -23.65 -14.56 -11.88
CA PHE A 169 -23.26 -15.87 -11.37
C PHE A 169 -22.10 -16.47 -12.17
N GLY A 170 -22.10 -16.30 -13.49
CA GLY A 170 -20.98 -16.69 -14.36
C GLY A 170 -19.68 -15.96 -13.99
N ASP A 171 -19.73 -14.65 -13.81
CA ASP A 171 -18.59 -13.84 -13.38
C ASP A 171 -18.07 -14.30 -12.01
N LEU A 172 -18.97 -14.62 -11.08
CA LEU A 172 -18.62 -15.13 -9.76
C LEU A 172 -17.87 -16.46 -9.84
N VAL A 173 -18.36 -17.41 -10.66
CA VAL A 173 -17.69 -18.70 -10.86
C VAL A 173 -16.29 -18.49 -11.46
N ALA A 174 -16.17 -17.62 -12.48
CA ALA A 174 -14.88 -17.32 -13.09
C ALA A 174 -13.87 -16.73 -12.09
N LEU A 175 -14.30 -15.80 -11.23
CA LEU A 175 -13.45 -15.22 -10.19
C LEU A 175 -13.04 -16.26 -9.13
N GLU A 176 -13.93 -17.17 -8.73
CA GLU A 176 -13.59 -18.25 -7.79
C GLU A 176 -12.57 -19.24 -8.39
N GLU A 177 -12.71 -19.57 -9.67
CA GLU A 177 -11.73 -20.40 -10.37
C GLU A 177 -10.37 -19.71 -10.49
N TYR A 178 -10.36 -18.42 -10.82
CA TYR A 178 -9.16 -17.62 -10.87
C TYR A 178 -8.47 -17.53 -9.51
N ARG A 179 -9.24 -17.27 -8.45
CA ARG A 179 -8.76 -17.24 -7.07
C ARG A 179 -8.12 -18.56 -6.66
N ARG A 180 -8.72 -19.69 -7.03
CA ARG A 180 -8.14 -21.03 -6.75
C ARG A 180 -6.75 -21.16 -7.40
N GLY A 181 -6.59 -20.74 -8.65
CA GLY A 181 -5.28 -20.74 -9.32
C GLY A 181 -4.25 -19.87 -8.60
N LEU A 182 -4.65 -18.68 -8.14
CA LEU A 182 -3.77 -17.80 -7.35
C LEU A 182 -3.34 -18.44 -6.03
N LEU A 183 -4.26 -19.14 -5.33
CA LEU A 183 -3.93 -19.86 -4.09
C LEU A 183 -2.90 -20.97 -4.32
N GLU A 184 -3.01 -21.71 -5.44
CA GLU A 184 -2.04 -22.75 -5.82
C GLU A 184 -0.64 -22.16 -6.10
N GLN A 185 -0.59 -21.00 -6.75
CA GLN A 185 0.66 -20.27 -7.00
C GLN A 185 1.25 -19.69 -5.71
N ALA A 186 0.40 -19.19 -4.81
CA ALA A 186 0.81 -18.58 -3.55
C ALA A 186 1.44 -19.56 -2.54
N VAL A 187 1.28 -20.88 -2.71
CA VAL A 187 1.92 -21.89 -1.83
C VAL A 187 3.44 -21.69 -1.73
N GLY A 188 4.07 -21.22 -2.81
CA GLY A 188 5.51 -20.93 -2.86
C GLY A 188 5.97 -19.68 -2.08
N ALA A 189 5.03 -18.88 -1.56
CA ALA A 189 5.31 -17.63 -0.84
C ALA A 189 5.57 -17.84 0.65
N THR A 190 5.29 -19.04 1.18
CA THR A 190 5.47 -19.30 2.61
C THR A 190 6.97 -19.32 2.93
N PRO A 191 7.47 -18.42 3.79
CA PRO A 191 8.88 -18.46 4.21
C PRO A 191 9.19 -19.83 4.81
N ASP A 192 10.39 -20.34 4.57
CA ASP A 192 10.89 -21.52 5.29
C ASP A 192 11.17 -21.06 6.72
N ILE A 193 10.15 -21.20 7.60
CA ILE A 193 10.30 -20.87 9.03
C ILE A 193 11.04 -22.04 9.67
N ALA A 194 12.36 -22.02 9.55
CA ALA A 194 13.29 -22.81 10.35
C ALA A 194 13.83 -21.97 11.51
#